data_AF-A0A0L0FTU6-F1
#
_entry.id   AF-A0A0L0FTU6-F1
#
_cell.length_a   1.000
_cell.length_b   1.000
_cell.length_c   1.000
_cell.angle_alpha   90.00
_cell.angle_beta   90.00
_cell.angle_gamma   90.00
#
_symmetry.space_group_name_H-M   'P 1'
#
loop_
_entity.id
_entity.type
_entity.pdbx_description
1 polymer ?
#
loop_
_entity_poly.entity_id
_entity_poly.type
_entity_poly.pdbx_seq_one_letter_code
_entity_poly.pdbx_strand_id
1 'polypeptide(L)'
;MMAMVYRNCIINDLHKDGEKGMQCLVAGFMHYLALCVCDLNEARKGIMFVCDCKGIGLKNMSLELEKEMAWLYQDGPPIKLKRVLLVDSPSILKGFMKLLKVFLKKKTADRMVVCDSKDLDKFAKPTELATPFGTYEKSMQQWREERTRRLEEATLKCKAE
;
A
#
# COMPACT_ATOMS: atom_id res chain seq x y z
N MET A 1 -2.21 6.58 11.58
CA MET A 1 -1.65 5.61 10.61
C MET A 1 -2.82 5.19 9.74
N MET A 2 -2.61 4.78 8.49
CA MET A 2 -3.70 4.24 7.66
C MET A 2 -3.22 2.99 6.96
N ALA A 3 -4.16 2.09 6.69
CA ALA A 3 -3.98 0.67 6.44
C ALA A 3 -4.88 0.17 5.30
N MET A 4 -4.40 0.30 4.06
CA MET A 4 -5.03 -0.21 2.83
C MET A 4 -6.52 0.16 2.68
N VAL A 5 -7.42 -0.72 2.20
CA VAL A 5 -7.31 -2.17 1.94
C VAL A 5 -7.29 -2.50 0.44
N TYR A 6 -6.49 -3.49 0.00
CA TYR A 6 -6.42 -3.93 -1.41
C TYR A 6 -7.43 -5.04 -1.76
N ARG A 7 -8.25 -4.83 -2.80
CA ARG A 7 -9.10 -5.86 -3.44
C ARG A 7 -8.91 -5.84 -4.97
N ASN A 8 -8.97 -7.02 -5.58
CA ASN A 8 -7.92 -7.40 -6.54
C ASN A 8 -8.37 -7.50 -8.02
N CYS A 9 -9.04 -6.46 -8.56
CA CYS A 9 -9.51 -6.44 -9.96
C CYS A 9 -8.67 -5.54 -10.90
N ILE A 10 -8.55 -4.24 -10.62
CA ILE A 10 -8.16 -3.24 -11.64
C ILE A 10 -6.70 -3.39 -12.12
N ILE A 11 -5.78 -3.81 -11.25
CA ILE A 11 -4.34 -3.80 -11.56
C ILE A 11 -3.96 -4.79 -12.67
N ASN A 12 -4.53 -6.00 -12.64
CA ASN A 12 -4.18 -7.05 -13.61
C ASN A 12 -4.72 -6.75 -15.01
N ASP A 13 -5.71 -5.86 -15.14
CA ASP A 13 -6.22 -5.41 -16.43
C ASP A 13 -5.40 -4.22 -16.96
N LEU A 14 -5.07 -3.24 -16.11
CA LEU A 14 -4.14 -2.16 -16.48
C LEU A 14 -2.74 -2.70 -16.88
N HIS A 15 -2.25 -3.78 -16.30
CA HIS A 15 -0.98 -4.39 -16.74
C HIS A 15 -1.04 -4.94 -18.18
N LYS A 16 -2.22 -5.37 -18.66
CA LYS A 16 -2.39 -5.92 -20.02
C LYS A 16 -2.44 -4.85 -21.11
N ASP A 17 -2.70 -3.59 -20.75
CA ASP A 17 -2.71 -2.45 -21.68
C ASP A 17 -1.29 -1.99 -22.07
N GLY A 18 -0.25 -2.77 -21.72
CA GLY A 18 1.13 -2.54 -22.06
C GLY A 18 1.72 -1.30 -21.39
N GLU A 19 2.64 -0.63 -22.09
CA GLU A 19 3.43 0.48 -21.53
C GLU A 19 2.56 1.59 -20.90
N LYS A 20 1.47 2.00 -21.58
CA LYS A 20 0.56 3.05 -21.08
C LYS A 20 -0.16 2.61 -19.80
N GLY A 21 -0.59 1.35 -19.74
CA GLY A 21 -1.23 0.78 -18.57
C GLY A 21 -0.28 0.72 -17.36
N MET A 22 0.98 0.32 -17.60
CA MET A 22 2.04 0.36 -16.58
C MET A 22 2.34 1.80 -16.11
N GLN A 23 2.45 2.77 -17.04
CA GLN A 23 2.63 4.19 -16.69
C GLN A 23 1.47 4.71 -15.82
N CYS A 24 0.23 4.34 -16.12
CA CYS A 24 -0.94 4.67 -15.29
C CYS A 24 -0.88 4.03 -13.89
N LEU A 25 -0.44 2.77 -13.78
CA LEU A 25 -0.24 2.09 -12.49
C LEU A 25 0.85 2.77 -11.64
N VAL A 26 1.99 3.07 -12.24
CA VAL A 26 3.11 3.78 -11.60
C VAL A 26 2.67 5.16 -11.12
N ALA A 27 2.03 5.95 -11.97
CA ALA A 27 1.56 7.30 -11.64
C ALA A 27 0.49 7.28 -10.53
N GLY A 28 -0.48 6.36 -10.63
CA GLY A 28 -1.53 6.19 -9.61
C GLY A 28 -0.97 5.78 -8.25
N PHE A 29 0.02 4.86 -8.24
CA PHE A 29 0.67 4.42 -7.00
C PHE A 29 1.55 5.51 -6.37
N MET A 30 2.31 6.26 -7.18
CA MET A 30 3.09 7.41 -6.71
C MET A 30 2.19 8.52 -6.14
N HIS A 31 1.07 8.84 -6.82
CA HIS A 31 0.10 9.81 -6.33
C HIS A 31 -0.54 9.35 -5.01
N TYR A 32 -0.96 8.08 -4.91
CA TYR A 32 -1.47 7.52 -3.66
C TYR A 32 -0.45 7.61 -2.52
N LEU A 33 0.82 7.30 -2.79
CA LEU A 33 1.90 7.41 -1.81
C LEU A 33 2.13 8.85 -1.34
N ALA A 34 2.05 9.84 -2.23
CA ALA A 34 2.07 11.26 -1.86
C ALA A 34 0.89 11.63 -0.95
N LEU A 35 -0.32 11.15 -1.25
CA LEU A 35 -1.49 11.36 -0.39
C LEU A 35 -1.32 10.72 1.00
N CYS A 36 -0.55 9.64 1.16
CA CYS A 36 -0.25 9.07 2.48
C CYS A 36 0.66 9.94 3.37
N VAL A 37 1.35 10.95 2.81
CA VAL A 37 2.35 11.76 3.53
C VAL A 37 2.23 13.24 3.11
N CYS A 38 1.43 14.01 3.84
CA CYS A 38 1.20 15.43 3.55
C CYS A 38 2.18 16.36 4.30
N ASP A 39 2.91 15.86 5.30
CA ASP A 39 3.83 16.66 6.12
C ASP A 39 5.02 15.84 6.66
N LEU A 40 6.06 16.53 7.16
CA LEU A 40 7.27 15.91 7.69
C LEU A 40 7.02 15.02 8.92
N ASN A 41 5.98 15.28 9.72
CA ASN A 41 5.67 14.44 10.88
C ASN A 41 5.05 13.12 10.43
N GLU A 42 4.21 13.13 9.41
CA GLU A 42 3.71 11.93 8.73
C GLU A 42 4.84 11.17 8.03
N ALA A 43 5.77 11.86 7.35
CA ALA A 43 6.94 11.24 6.69
C ALA A 43 7.82 10.48 7.71
N ARG A 44 8.13 11.12 8.85
CA ARG A 44 8.90 10.54 9.96
C ARG A 44 8.16 9.38 10.64
N LYS A 45 6.83 9.51 10.80
CA LYS A 45 5.96 8.44 11.32
C LYS A 45 5.95 7.24 10.39
N GLY A 46 5.92 7.44 9.08
CA GLY A 46 5.88 6.36 8.08
C GLY A 46 4.53 5.65 7.97
N ILE A 47 4.39 4.85 6.91
CA ILE A 47 3.15 4.21 6.48
C ILE A 47 3.10 2.71 6.80
N MET A 48 1.90 2.14 6.84
CA MET A 48 1.68 0.70 6.96
C MET A 48 0.74 0.26 5.83
N PHE A 49 1.11 -0.75 5.04
CA PHE A 49 0.16 -1.37 4.13
C PHE A 49 -0.56 -2.51 4.84
N VAL A 50 -1.85 -2.68 4.54
CA VAL A 50 -2.68 -3.78 5.04
C VAL A 50 -3.47 -4.32 3.87
N CYS A 51 -3.19 -5.56 3.50
CA CYS A 51 -3.73 -6.22 2.33
C CYS A 51 -4.68 -7.34 2.79
N ASP A 52 -5.96 -7.22 2.45
CA ASP A 52 -6.93 -8.32 2.57
C ASP A 52 -6.56 -9.39 1.55
N CYS A 53 -5.94 -10.47 2.01
CA CYS A 53 -5.50 -11.56 1.14
C CYS A 53 -6.59 -12.63 0.95
N LYS A 54 -7.78 -12.43 1.52
CA LYS A 54 -8.90 -13.36 1.38
C LYS A 54 -9.35 -13.46 -0.08
N GLY A 55 -9.27 -14.68 -0.63
CA GLY A 55 -9.60 -14.95 -2.03
C GLY A 55 -8.49 -14.63 -3.04
N ILE A 56 -7.29 -14.21 -2.61
CA ILE A 56 -6.14 -14.09 -3.52
C ILE A 56 -5.62 -15.49 -3.91
N GLY A 57 -5.66 -15.80 -5.21
CA GLY A 57 -5.07 -17.01 -5.79
C GLY A 57 -3.96 -16.70 -6.79
N LEU A 58 -3.32 -17.73 -7.36
CA LEU A 58 -2.24 -17.58 -8.35
C LEU A 58 -2.65 -16.74 -9.57
N LYS A 59 -3.92 -16.80 -9.99
CA LYS A 59 -4.46 -16.00 -11.10
C LYS A 59 -4.48 -14.49 -10.82
N ASN A 60 -4.35 -14.08 -9.57
CA ASN A 60 -4.31 -12.67 -9.15
C ASN A 60 -2.87 -12.17 -8.90
N MET A 61 -1.87 -13.00 -9.16
CA MET A 61 -0.47 -12.76 -8.81
C MET A 61 0.42 -12.78 -10.06
N SER A 62 1.06 -11.66 -10.38
CA SER A 62 2.00 -11.53 -11.49
C SER A 62 3.39 -11.21 -10.96
N LEU A 63 4.36 -12.11 -11.20
CA LEU A 63 5.77 -11.90 -10.84
C LEU A 63 6.44 -10.84 -11.72
N GLU A 64 5.96 -10.66 -12.95
CA GLU A 64 6.43 -9.65 -13.89
C GLU A 64 6.04 -8.25 -13.41
N LEU A 65 4.75 -8.04 -13.13
CA LEU A 65 4.24 -6.81 -12.53
C LEU A 65 4.93 -6.50 -11.20
N GLU A 66 5.13 -7.51 -10.34
CA GLU A 66 5.86 -7.29 -9.09
C GLU A 66 7.28 -6.80 -9.36
N LYS A 67 8.02 -7.47 -10.25
CA LYS A 67 9.39 -7.08 -10.60
C LYS A 67 9.47 -5.63 -11.10
N GLU A 68 8.46 -5.18 -11.85
CA GLU A 68 8.38 -3.79 -12.35
C GLU A 68 7.92 -2.78 -11.29
N MET A 69 7.03 -3.15 -10.37
CA MET A 69 6.50 -2.26 -9.33
C MET A 69 7.33 -2.28 -8.03
N ALA A 70 8.19 -3.28 -7.82
CA ALA A 70 8.89 -3.52 -6.57
C ALA A 70 9.81 -2.37 -6.15
N TRP A 71 10.39 -1.61 -7.08
CA TRP A 71 11.22 -0.46 -6.72
C TRP A 71 10.40 0.69 -6.12
N LEU A 72 9.12 0.84 -6.48
CA LEU A 72 8.28 1.97 -6.07
C LEU A 72 8.09 2.05 -4.56
N TYR A 73 7.81 0.94 -3.89
CA TYR A 73 7.63 0.95 -2.43
C TYR A 73 8.92 0.66 -1.64
N GLN A 74 10.05 0.45 -2.32
CA GLN A 74 11.35 0.14 -1.72
C GLN A 74 12.33 1.31 -1.77
N ASP A 75 12.41 2.01 -2.90
CA ASP A 75 13.40 3.04 -3.21
C ASP A 75 12.82 4.30 -3.87
N GLY A 76 11.59 4.26 -4.41
CA GLY A 76 11.01 5.35 -5.21
C GLY A 76 10.82 6.67 -4.45
N PRO A 77 9.80 6.81 -3.57
CA PRO A 77 9.55 8.04 -2.83
C PRO A 77 10.22 8.04 -1.44
N PRO A 78 10.44 9.23 -0.85
CA PRO A 78 11.09 9.40 0.47
C PRO A 78 10.17 9.04 1.65
N ILE A 79 9.51 7.87 1.58
CA ILE A 79 8.49 7.44 2.55
C ILE A 79 8.99 6.23 3.34
N LYS A 80 8.89 6.34 4.66
CA LYS A 80 9.26 5.25 5.57
C LYS A 80 8.14 4.19 5.63
N LEU A 81 8.23 3.14 4.80
CA LEU A 81 7.43 1.94 5.00
C LEU A 81 7.75 1.30 6.37
N LYS A 82 6.76 1.11 7.24
CA LYS A 82 6.92 0.47 8.57
C LYS A 82 6.68 -1.03 8.52
N ARG A 83 5.52 -1.45 8.01
CA ARG A 83 5.09 -2.84 7.86
C ARG A 83 4.21 -3.00 6.62
N VAL A 84 4.12 -4.22 6.12
CA VAL A 84 3.10 -4.68 5.18
C VAL A 84 2.40 -5.87 5.83
N LEU A 85 1.13 -5.73 6.19
CA LEU A 85 0.33 -6.82 6.76
C LEU A 85 -0.39 -7.55 5.63
N LEU A 86 -0.22 -8.86 5.56
CA LEU A 86 -0.90 -9.78 4.64
C LEU A 86 -1.94 -10.54 5.46
N VAL A 87 -3.17 -10.03 5.45
CA VAL A 87 -4.26 -10.43 6.36
C VAL A 87 -5.03 -11.60 5.77
N ASP A 88 -5.36 -12.60 6.58
CA ASP A 88 -6.16 -13.77 6.18
C ASP A 88 -5.58 -14.48 4.93
N SER A 89 -4.26 -14.56 4.91
CA SER A 89 -3.45 -15.04 3.78
C SER A 89 -3.54 -16.56 3.58
N PRO A 90 -3.99 -17.04 2.40
CA PRO A 90 -4.03 -18.47 2.12
C PRO A 90 -2.62 -19.05 2.01
N SER A 91 -2.44 -20.32 2.39
CA SER A 91 -1.13 -20.99 2.41
C SER A 91 -0.35 -20.92 1.09
N ILE A 92 -1.04 -20.80 -0.04
CA ILE A 92 -0.43 -20.61 -1.37
C ILE A 92 0.40 -19.31 -1.47
N LEU A 93 -0.01 -18.25 -0.77
CA LEU A 93 0.73 -16.99 -0.71
C LEU A 93 2.04 -17.14 0.07
N LYS A 94 2.16 -18.10 1.00
CA LYS A 94 3.45 -18.40 1.67
C LYS A 94 4.50 -18.93 0.67
N GLY A 95 4.07 -19.63 -0.38
CA GLY A 95 4.92 -20.03 -1.50
C GLY A 95 5.31 -18.83 -2.37
N PHE A 96 4.33 -18.04 -2.80
CA PHE A 96 4.55 -16.83 -3.59
C PHE A 96 5.48 -15.82 -2.88
N MET A 97 5.32 -15.65 -1.57
CA MET A 97 6.20 -14.82 -0.73
C MET A 97 7.68 -15.23 -0.75
N LYS A 98 8.01 -16.50 -1.03
CA LYS A 98 9.40 -16.91 -1.25
C LYS A 98 9.94 -16.43 -2.60
N LEU A 99 9.09 -16.37 -3.63
CA LEU A 99 9.42 -15.85 -4.96
C LEU A 99 9.52 -14.33 -4.94
N LEU A 100 8.56 -13.63 -4.31
CA LEU A 100 8.59 -12.18 -4.08
C LEU A 100 9.90 -11.72 -3.43
N LYS A 101 10.43 -12.48 -2.47
CA LYS A 101 11.69 -12.19 -1.78
C LYS A 101 12.92 -12.08 -2.69
N VAL A 102 12.85 -12.55 -3.94
CA VAL A 102 13.93 -12.36 -4.93
C VAL A 102 13.98 -10.91 -5.45
N PHE A 103 12.82 -10.24 -5.53
CA PHE A 103 12.71 -8.83 -5.96
C PHE A 103 12.71 -7.83 -4.80
N LEU A 104 12.60 -8.33 -3.56
CA LEU A 104 12.59 -7.53 -2.34
C LEU A 104 13.98 -7.42 -1.71
N LYS A 105 14.41 -6.20 -1.44
CA LYS A 105 15.50 -5.93 -0.51
C LYS A 105 15.13 -6.50 0.86
N LYS A 106 16.10 -7.10 1.56
CA LYS A 106 15.92 -7.69 2.90
C LYS A 106 15.14 -6.78 3.85
N LYS A 107 15.50 -5.49 3.90
CA LYS A 107 14.83 -4.45 4.71
C LYS A 107 13.32 -4.34 4.47
N THR A 108 12.84 -4.62 3.27
CA THR A 108 11.41 -4.61 2.92
C THR A 108 10.77 -5.96 3.20
N ALA A 109 11.42 -7.06 2.83
CA ALA A 109 10.96 -8.41 3.14
C ALA A 109 10.77 -8.64 4.66
N ASP A 110 11.68 -8.12 5.49
CA ASP A 110 11.62 -8.20 6.96
C ASP A 110 10.48 -7.36 7.57
N ARG A 111 9.85 -6.47 6.78
CA ARG A 111 8.69 -5.67 7.17
C ARG A 111 7.36 -6.31 6.79
N MET A 112 7.37 -7.39 6.00
CA MET A 112 6.17 -8.11 5.61
C MET A 112 5.77 -9.10 6.69
N VAL A 113 4.53 -9.02 7.16
CA VAL A 113 3.97 -9.83 8.24
C VAL A 113 2.72 -10.52 7.70
N VAL A 114 2.64 -11.84 7.85
CA VAL A 114 1.38 -12.58 7.63
C VAL A 114 0.67 -12.70 8.97
N CYS A 115 -0.61 -12.34 9.03
CA CYS A 115 -1.42 -12.41 10.24
C CYS A 115 -2.89 -12.72 9.92
N ASP A 116 -3.63 -13.19 10.91
CA ASP A 116 -5.09 -13.28 10.82
C ASP A 116 -5.72 -11.91 11.13
N SER A 117 -6.92 -11.64 10.62
CA SER A 117 -7.66 -10.39 10.88
C SER A 117 -7.93 -10.13 12.35
N LYS A 118 -8.12 -11.19 13.15
CA LYS A 118 -8.27 -11.15 14.62
C LYS A 118 -7.03 -10.61 15.37
N ASP A 119 -5.86 -10.59 14.72
CA ASP A 119 -4.57 -10.21 15.32
C ASP A 119 -4.12 -8.79 14.89
N LEU A 120 -4.98 -8.04 14.19
CA LEU A 120 -4.65 -6.71 13.64
C LEU A 120 -4.48 -5.62 14.71
N ASP A 121 -5.13 -5.78 15.86
CA ASP A 121 -5.03 -4.90 17.04
C ASP A 121 -3.59 -4.80 17.58
N LYS A 122 -2.79 -5.85 17.41
CA LYS A 122 -1.35 -5.90 17.73
C LYS A 122 -0.49 -4.98 16.85
N PHE A 123 -1.03 -4.51 15.72
CA PHE A 123 -0.29 -3.73 14.73
C PHE A 123 -0.83 -2.31 14.52
N ALA A 124 -2.15 -2.12 14.57
CA ALA A 124 -2.83 -0.84 14.35
C ALA A 124 -4.09 -0.72 15.22
N LYS A 125 -4.50 0.51 15.57
CA LYS A 125 -5.74 0.72 16.31
C LYS A 125 -6.95 0.49 15.39
N PRO A 126 -8.11 0.02 15.91
CA PRO A 126 -9.33 -0.09 15.10
C PRO A 126 -9.73 1.20 14.37
N THR A 127 -9.47 2.36 14.97
CA THR A 127 -9.71 3.68 14.36
C THR A 127 -8.77 4.06 13.22
N GLU A 128 -7.74 3.24 12.95
CA GLU A 128 -6.77 3.40 11.85
C GLU A 128 -7.00 2.40 10.70
N LEU A 129 -7.98 1.50 10.86
CA LEU A 129 -8.31 0.42 9.94
C LEU A 129 -9.72 0.62 9.36
N ALA A 130 -9.85 0.54 8.03
CA ALA A 130 -11.15 0.58 7.36
C ALA A 130 -11.94 -0.73 7.57
N THR A 131 -13.27 -0.64 7.47
CA THR A 131 -14.18 -1.80 7.42
C THR A 131 -13.72 -2.80 6.34
N PRO A 132 -13.65 -4.12 6.63
CA PRO A 132 -14.17 -4.82 7.81
C PRO A 132 -13.19 -4.93 8.99
N PHE A 133 -11.98 -4.38 8.90
CA PHE A 133 -10.92 -4.60 9.90
C PHE A 133 -10.90 -3.59 11.05
N GLY A 134 -11.73 -2.55 11.01
CA GLY A 134 -11.85 -1.59 12.09
C GLY A 134 -13.00 -0.62 11.90
N THR A 135 -12.84 0.56 12.50
CA THR A 135 -13.90 1.57 12.67
C THR A 135 -13.55 2.89 11.97
N TYR A 136 -12.68 2.88 10.96
CA TYR A 136 -12.42 4.07 10.15
C TYR A 136 -13.54 4.25 9.11
N GLU A 137 -14.37 5.27 9.33
CA GLU A 137 -15.66 5.45 8.63
C GLU A 137 -15.57 6.17 7.28
N LYS A 138 -14.52 6.98 7.04
CA LYS A 138 -14.42 7.77 5.79
C LYS A 138 -14.21 6.83 4.60
N SER A 139 -14.99 7.05 3.53
CA SER A 139 -14.82 6.34 2.28
C SER A 139 -13.46 6.64 1.65
N MET A 140 -12.96 5.75 0.78
CA MET A 140 -11.73 6.00 0.03
C MET A 140 -11.78 7.29 -0.82
N GLN A 141 -12.97 7.74 -1.23
CA GLN A 141 -13.13 9.02 -1.91
C GLN A 141 -12.97 10.20 -0.95
N GLN A 142 -13.73 10.21 0.16
CA GLN A 142 -13.65 11.26 1.19
C GLN A 142 -12.23 11.39 1.76
N TRP A 143 -11.54 10.26 1.96
CA TRP A 143 -10.13 10.25 2.33
C TRP A 143 -9.26 10.91 1.25
N ARG A 144 -9.37 10.52 -0.03
CA ARG A 144 -8.56 11.14 -1.11
C ARG A 144 -8.78 12.65 -1.15
N GLU A 145 -10.02 13.12 -1.13
CA GLU A 145 -10.37 14.55 -1.17
C GLU A 145 -9.75 15.33 0.00
N GLU A 146 -9.85 14.81 1.23
CA GLU A 146 -9.22 15.39 2.43
C GLU A 146 -7.69 15.44 2.31
N ARG A 147 -7.07 14.39 1.78
CA ARG A 147 -5.60 14.29 1.66
C ARG A 147 -5.05 15.15 0.54
N THR A 148 -5.76 15.27 -0.58
CA THR A 148 -5.42 16.20 -1.66
C THR A 148 -5.41 17.63 -1.12
N ARG A 149 -6.49 18.06 -0.45
CA ARG A 149 -6.58 19.38 0.17
C ARG A 149 -5.43 19.63 1.17
N ARG A 150 -5.11 18.66 2.04
CA ARG A 150 -3.99 18.79 2.99
C ARG A 150 -2.62 18.87 2.31
N LEU A 151 -2.43 18.18 1.19
CA LEU A 151 -1.20 18.24 0.40
C LEU A 151 -1.05 19.59 -0.32
N GLU A 152 -2.15 20.14 -0.85
CA GLU A 152 -2.21 21.49 -1.44
C GLU A 152 -1.91 22.56 -0.39
N GLU A 153 -2.58 22.51 0.78
CA GLU A 153 -2.34 23.42 1.90
C GLU A 153 -0.89 23.39 2.40
N ALA A 154 -0.25 22.21 2.43
CA ALA A 154 1.17 22.06 2.77
C ALA A 154 2.08 22.64 1.66
N THR A 155 1.76 22.36 0.39
CA THR A 155 2.53 22.86 -0.76
C THR A 155 2.50 24.37 -0.87
N LEU A 156 1.36 25.01 -0.56
CA LEU A 156 1.22 26.46 -0.54
C LEU A 156 2.09 27.11 0.55
N LYS A 157 2.15 26.50 1.75
CA LYS A 157 3.02 26.99 2.84
C LYS A 157 4.50 26.96 2.44
N CYS A 158 4.97 25.85 1.87
CA CYS A 158 6.36 25.72 1.40
C CYS A 158 6.73 26.65 0.22
N LYS A 159 5.77 27.36 -0.39
CA LYS A 159 6.00 28.36 -1.45
C LYS A 159 5.95 29.81 -0.94
N ALA A 160 5.58 30.01 0.32
CA ALA A 160 5.49 31.32 0.98
C ALA A 160 6.69 31.60 1.92
N GLU A 161 7.61 30.64 2.03
CA GLU A 161 8.89 30.69 2.73
C GLU A 161 10.05 30.84 1.73
#